data_AF-U2FCN7-F1
#
_entry.id   AF-U2FCN7-F1
#
_cell.length_a   1.000
_cell.length_b   1.000
_cell.length_c   1.000
_cell.angle_alpha   90.00
_cell.angle_beta   90.00
_cell.angle_gamma   90.00
#
_symmetry.space_group_name_H-M   'P 1'
#
loop_
_entity.id
_entity.type
_entity.pdbx_description
1 polymer ?
#
loop_
_entity_poly.entity_id
_entity_poly.type
_entity_poly.pdbx_seq_one_letter_code
_entity_poly.pdbx_strand_id
1 'polypeptide(L)'
;MNASTRYRRAESGIGAGMGAGIGAGIGADMGAGTATVPRAMGGQSIAYRETTNPPRAEHAPAREGRLDEGTMSDFSDFQRDIADAARATFRALRALHPDEHFYAFALYTDSGAMTVVPAANSVEGLRRVREQQAVADDDPWYAWGFSEWAYAAAEASPFNAICGKLADDVLSPQFVRSRFPEFSRQLHADMIGALRLLDREGLFGTGDERAAITLFVSISDDDAAEALENESAKALNPAAVADAFLRRYD
;
A
#
# COMPACT_ATOMS: atom_id res chain seq x y z
N MET A 1 -28.86 -32.42 -4.89
CA MET A 1 -27.86 -33.17 -5.69
C MET A 1 -27.62 -32.42 -6.99
N ASN A 2 -26.38 -31.93 -7.14
CA ASN A 2 -25.68 -31.33 -8.29
C ASN A 2 -26.45 -30.69 -9.47
N ALA A 3 -26.14 -29.41 -9.69
CA ALA A 3 -25.89 -28.90 -11.03
C ALA A 3 -24.71 -27.91 -10.98
N SER A 4 -23.53 -28.39 -11.39
CA SER A 4 -22.35 -27.57 -11.64
C SER A 4 -22.48 -26.93 -13.02
N THR A 5 -22.52 -25.60 -13.10
CA THR A 5 -22.44 -24.88 -14.38
C THR A 5 -21.07 -24.23 -14.50
N ARG A 6 -20.25 -24.79 -15.37
CA ARG A 6 -18.93 -24.27 -15.75
C ARG A 6 -19.12 -23.01 -16.59
N TYR A 7 -18.53 -21.90 -16.16
CA TYR A 7 -18.40 -20.69 -16.96
C TYR A 7 -17.46 -20.99 -18.15
N ARG A 8 -17.90 -20.68 -19.36
CA ARG A 8 -17.20 -21.01 -20.60
C ARG A 8 -16.48 -19.74 -21.07
N ARG A 9 -15.15 -19.77 -21.07
CA ARG A 9 -14.24 -18.75 -21.61
C ARG A 9 -14.61 -18.45 -23.06
N ALA A 10 -14.97 -17.21 -23.37
CA ALA A 10 -15.02 -16.69 -24.74
C ALA A 10 -13.67 -16.02 -25.02
N GLU A 11 -12.83 -16.70 -25.79
CA GLU A 11 -11.64 -16.10 -26.39
C GLU A 11 -12.11 -15.24 -27.57
N SER A 12 -11.93 -13.92 -27.47
CA SER A 12 -11.95 -13.02 -28.62
C SER A 12 -10.71 -12.12 -28.54
N GLY A 13 -9.70 -12.47 -29.35
CA GLY A 13 -8.52 -11.64 -29.54
C GLY A 13 -8.85 -10.36 -30.31
N ILE A 14 -8.52 -9.22 -29.71
CA ILE A 14 -8.30 -7.92 -30.34
C ILE A 14 -7.19 -7.29 -29.47
N GLY A 15 -5.94 -7.24 -29.91
CA GLY A 15 -5.45 -6.15 -30.75
C GLY A 15 -4.73 -5.13 -29.87
N ALA A 16 -3.39 -5.18 -29.89
CA ALA A 16 -2.53 -4.22 -29.21
C ALA A 16 -2.91 -2.77 -29.57
N GLY A 17 -3.33 -2.00 -28.56
CA GLY A 17 -3.62 -0.58 -28.66
C GLY A 17 -2.83 0.18 -27.60
N MET A 18 -1.77 0.86 -28.03
CA MET A 18 -1.06 1.86 -27.24
C MET A 18 -2.05 2.92 -26.72
N GLY A 19 -2.31 2.92 -25.42
CA GLY A 19 -2.94 4.04 -24.71
C GLY A 19 -1.86 5.02 -24.26
N ALA A 20 -1.62 6.05 -25.07
CA ALA A 20 -0.77 7.18 -24.70
C ALA A 20 -1.46 8.01 -23.60
N GLY A 21 -0.93 7.95 -22.38
CA GLY A 21 -1.31 8.84 -21.29
C GLY A 21 -0.86 10.27 -21.60
N ILE A 22 -1.83 11.17 -21.77
CA ILE A 22 -1.61 12.60 -21.99
C ILE A 22 -1.24 13.21 -20.62
N GLY A 23 0.06 13.42 -20.41
CA GLY A 23 0.56 14.17 -19.25
C GLY A 23 0.26 15.66 -19.40
N ALA A 24 -0.63 16.18 -18.56
CA ALA A 24 -0.82 17.61 -18.39
C ALA A 24 0.29 18.16 -17.47
N GLY A 25 1.19 18.95 -18.05
CA GLY A 25 2.26 19.65 -17.34
C GLY A 25 1.73 20.72 -16.40
N ILE A 26 2.20 20.67 -15.16
CA ILE A 26 2.02 21.73 -14.15
C ILE A 26 3.29 22.57 -14.14
N GLY A 27 3.16 23.81 -14.62
CA GLY A 27 4.21 24.83 -14.62
C GLY A 27 4.51 25.31 -13.19
N ALA A 28 5.80 25.43 -12.91
CA ALA A 28 6.34 26.03 -11.71
C ALA A 28 6.06 27.55 -11.69
N ASP A 29 5.59 28.06 -10.56
CA ASP A 29 5.76 29.46 -10.20
C ASP A 29 6.40 29.54 -8.81
N MET A 30 7.53 30.25 -8.75
CA MET A 30 8.36 30.46 -7.56
C MET A 30 7.97 31.79 -6.92
N GLY A 31 7.29 31.73 -5.78
CA GLY A 31 7.04 32.89 -4.91
C GLY A 31 7.92 32.84 -3.66
N ALA A 32 9.01 33.61 -3.65
CA ALA A 32 9.84 33.87 -2.49
C ALA A 32 9.11 34.80 -1.49
N GLY A 33 9.10 34.43 -0.21
CA GLY A 33 8.53 35.26 0.86
C GLY A 33 9.22 35.00 2.21
N THR A 34 10.26 35.75 2.49
CA THR A 34 10.97 35.80 3.78
C THR A 34 10.18 36.60 4.82
N ALA A 35 9.99 36.07 6.03
CA ALA A 35 9.59 36.88 7.19
C ALA A 35 10.06 36.27 8.53
N THR A 36 11.25 36.73 8.94
CA THR A 36 11.66 37.24 10.25
C THR A 36 10.94 36.78 11.53
N VAL A 37 11.72 36.17 12.44
CA VAL A 37 11.43 35.92 13.86
C VAL A 37 11.96 37.09 14.71
N PRO A 38 11.25 37.59 15.74
CA PRO A 38 11.84 38.42 16.77
C PRO A 38 12.17 37.65 18.06
N ARG A 39 13.32 38.03 18.61
CA ARG A 39 14.00 37.58 19.82
C ARG A 39 13.77 38.59 20.96
N ALA A 40 13.64 38.13 22.21
CA ALA A 40 13.96 38.86 23.45
C ALA A 40 14.11 37.84 24.60
N MET A 41 15.29 37.60 25.18
CA MET A 41 16.06 38.39 26.17
C MET A 41 15.47 38.36 27.60
N GLY A 42 16.24 37.80 28.53
CA GLY A 42 15.99 37.88 29.97
C GLY A 42 16.88 36.94 30.78
N GLY A 43 18.16 37.30 30.97
CA GLY A 43 19.03 36.63 31.94
C GLY A 43 18.82 37.17 33.35
N GLN A 44 19.24 36.42 34.38
CA GLN A 44 20.03 36.90 35.52
C GLN A 44 20.69 35.71 36.24
N SER A 45 21.93 35.91 36.66
CA SER A 45 22.83 34.98 37.34
C SER A 45 23.17 35.58 38.71
N ILE A 46 23.14 34.79 39.79
CA ILE A 46 23.79 35.15 41.07
C ILE A 46 24.42 33.92 41.75
N ALA A 47 25.75 33.97 41.80
CA ALA A 47 26.77 33.51 42.76
C ALA A 47 26.63 32.27 43.68
N TYR A 48 27.71 31.49 43.59
CA TYR A 48 28.34 30.49 44.46
C TYR A 48 28.32 30.71 45.99
N ARG A 49 28.17 29.59 46.73
CA ARG A 49 28.93 29.29 47.96
C ARG A 49 29.32 27.81 48.00
N GLU A 50 30.56 27.60 48.40
CA GLU A 50 31.30 26.34 48.46
C GLU A 50 31.22 25.69 49.86
N THR A 51 31.81 24.50 49.99
CA THR A 51 32.14 23.69 51.20
C THR A 51 31.04 22.67 51.58
N THR A 52 31.25 21.37 51.75
CA THR A 52 32.41 20.52 52.10
C THR A 52 32.16 19.07 51.62
N ASN A 53 33.21 18.27 51.38
CA ASN A 53 33.20 16.80 51.26
C ASN A 53 33.93 16.24 52.52
N PRO A 54 33.70 15.02 53.10
CA PRO A 54 33.76 13.69 52.46
C PRO A 54 32.80 12.64 53.14
N PRO A 55 32.90 11.28 53.02
CA PRO A 55 33.90 10.45 52.34
C PRO A 55 33.42 9.30 51.42
N ARG A 56 34.45 8.75 50.78
CA ARG A 56 34.58 7.65 49.82
C ARG A 56 33.91 6.34 50.28
N ALA A 57 33.02 5.80 49.43
CA ALA A 57 32.57 4.42 49.49
C ALA A 57 32.74 3.75 48.12
N GLU A 58 33.63 2.76 48.13
CA GLU A 58 33.73 1.51 47.37
C GLU A 58 33.14 1.38 45.94
N HIS A 59 34.02 0.85 45.09
CA HIS A 59 33.77 0.31 43.76
C HIS A 59 32.60 -0.69 43.72
N ALA A 60 31.55 -0.32 43.00
CA ALA A 60 30.60 -1.27 42.41
C ALA A 60 30.84 -1.30 40.89
N PRO A 61 30.91 -2.49 40.25
CA PRO A 61 31.22 -2.56 38.82
C PRO A 61 30.06 -2.01 38.00
N ALA A 62 30.44 -1.31 36.92
CA ALA A 62 29.54 -0.83 35.90
C ALA A 62 28.60 -1.96 35.45
N ARG A 63 27.29 -1.75 35.65
CA ARG A 63 26.29 -2.48 34.89
C ARG A 63 26.35 -1.94 33.48
N GLU A 64 27.16 -2.58 32.65
CA GLU A 64 27.07 -2.53 31.20
C GLU A 64 25.61 -2.85 30.85
N GLY A 65 24.82 -1.79 30.67
CA GLY A 65 23.50 -1.88 30.10
C GLY A 65 23.69 -2.34 28.67
N ARG A 66 23.65 -3.66 28.46
CA ARG A 66 23.41 -4.25 27.16
C ARG A 66 22.11 -3.64 26.68
N LEU A 67 22.23 -2.64 25.81
CA LEU A 67 21.13 -2.17 24.99
C LEU A 67 20.62 -3.38 24.25
N ASP A 68 19.37 -3.72 24.51
CA ASP A 68 18.61 -4.70 23.76
C ASP A 68 18.33 -4.10 22.38
N GLU A 69 19.36 -4.07 21.52
CA GLU A 69 19.23 -3.81 20.09
C GLU A 69 18.62 -5.05 19.45
N GLY A 70 17.31 -5.20 19.65
CA GLY A 70 16.59 -6.42 19.30
C GLY A 70 15.09 -6.27 19.16
N THR A 71 14.52 -5.05 19.18
CA THR A 71 13.21 -4.85 18.57
C THR A 71 13.41 -4.82 17.05
N MET A 72 13.69 -5.98 16.45
CA MET A 72 13.52 -6.18 15.02
C MET A 72 12.10 -5.77 14.69
N SER A 73 11.93 -4.63 14.01
CA SER A 73 10.63 -4.19 13.54
C SER A 73 9.93 -5.34 12.81
N ASP A 74 8.65 -5.58 13.12
CA ASP A 74 7.80 -6.60 12.50
C ASP A 74 7.78 -6.57 10.95
N PHE A 75 8.27 -5.48 10.35
CA PHE A 75 8.27 -5.23 8.92
C PHE A 75 9.68 -4.99 8.37
N SER A 76 9.92 -5.44 7.13
CA SER A 76 11.16 -5.17 6.40
C SER A 76 11.22 -3.73 5.88
N ASP A 77 12.41 -3.25 5.51
CA ASP A 77 12.54 -1.93 4.87
C ASP A 77 11.79 -1.87 3.54
N PHE A 78 11.76 -2.96 2.79
CA PHE A 78 11.00 -3.02 1.53
C PHE A 78 9.48 -2.95 1.76
N GLN A 79 8.98 -3.57 2.83
CA GLN A 79 7.57 -3.44 3.24
C GLN A 79 7.23 -2.00 3.65
N ARG A 80 8.17 -1.30 4.31
CA ARG A 80 8.01 0.13 4.62
C ARG A 80 8.01 1.00 3.37
N ASP A 81 8.91 0.75 2.41
CA ASP A 81 8.92 1.46 1.12
C ASP A 81 7.56 1.33 0.41
N ILE A 82 7.01 0.10 0.32
CA ILE A 82 5.69 -0.15 -0.27
C ILE A 82 4.58 0.54 0.53
N ALA A 83 4.63 0.48 1.86
CA ALA A 83 3.64 1.11 2.72
C ALA A 83 3.64 2.64 2.56
N ASP A 84 4.82 3.27 2.51
CA ASP A 84 4.95 4.71 2.32
C ASP A 84 4.38 5.16 0.97
N ALA A 85 4.66 4.39 -0.11
CA ALA A 85 4.10 4.63 -1.44
C ALA A 85 2.56 4.50 -1.44
N ALA A 86 2.04 3.40 -0.90
CA ALA A 86 0.61 3.15 -0.79
C ALA A 86 -0.11 4.20 0.07
N ARG A 87 0.51 4.65 1.17
CA ARG A 87 -0.02 5.72 2.03
C ARG A 87 -0.13 7.03 1.28
N ALA A 88 0.89 7.40 0.51
CA ALA A 88 0.87 8.61 -0.31
C ALA A 88 -0.27 8.55 -1.34
N THR A 89 -0.39 7.45 -2.08
CA THR A 89 -1.47 7.24 -3.05
C THR A 89 -2.86 7.32 -2.40
N PHE A 90 -3.12 6.56 -1.34
CA PHE A 90 -4.46 6.53 -0.74
C PHE A 90 -4.87 7.89 -0.17
N ARG A 91 -3.92 8.65 0.42
CA ARG A 91 -4.17 10.02 0.87
C ARG A 91 -4.45 10.97 -0.29
N ALA A 92 -3.70 10.86 -1.39
CA ALA A 92 -3.93 11.66 -2.59
C ALA A 92 -5.32 11.40 -3.18
N LEU A 93 -5.71 10.13 -3.32
CA LEU A 93 -7.04 9.75 -3.81
C LEU A 93 -8.15 10.33 -2.93
N ARG A 94 -8.06 10.19 -1.60
CA ARG A 94 -9.06 10.79 -0.69
C ARG A 94 -9.10 12.31 -0.73
N ALA A 95 -7.97 12.97 -0.98
CA ALA A 95 -7.90 14.43 -1.09
C ALA A 95 -8.48 14.94 -2.42
N LEU A 96 -8.25 14.21 -3.51
CA LEU A 96 -8.78 14.53 -4.85
C LEU A 96 -10.28 14.22 -4.96
N HIS A 97 -10.75 13.25 -4.18
CA HIS A 97 -12.13 12.74 -4.21
C HIS A 97 -12.78 12.78 -2.81
N PRO A 98 -12.95 13.97 -2.20
CA PRO A 98 -13.41 14.09 -0.82
C PRO A 98 -14.87 13.63 -0.61
N ASP A 99 -15.67 13.64 -1.68
CA ASP A 99 -17.08 13.26 -1.67
C ASP A 99 -17.32 11.78 -2.07
N GLU A 100 -16.24 11.01 -2.29
CA GLU A 100 -16.34 9.62 -2.70
C GLU A 100 -16.15 8.63 -1.53
N HIS A 101 -16.92 7.56 -1.57
CA HIS A 101 -16.94 6.50 -0.57
C HIS A 101 -16.11 5.32 -1.06
N PHE A 102 -14.81 5.34 -0.73
CA PHE A 102 -13.90 4.24 -1.03
C PHE A 102 -14.27 2.97 -0.26
N TYR A 103 -14.43 1.86 -0.97
CA TYR A 103 -14.77 0.56 -0.39
C TYR A 103 -13.70 -0.50 -0.63
N ALA A 104 -12.70 -0.23 -1.48
CA ALA A 104 -11.62 -1.15 -1.74
C ALA A 104 -10.29 -0.43 -2.02
N PHE A 105 -9.21 -1.02 -1.52
CA PHE A 105 -7.84 -0.64 -1.85
C PHE A 105 -6.97 -1.89 -1.97
N ALA A 106 -6.35 -2.08 -3.12
CA ALA A 106 -5.52 -3.24 -3.43
C ALA A 106 -4.13 -2.80 -3.89
N LEU A 107 -3.17 -3.70 -3.74
CA LEU A 107 -1.90 -3.63 -4.47
C LEU A 107 -1.89 -4.77 -5.48
N TYR A 108 -1.36 -4.55 -6.68
CA TYR A 108 -1.17 -5.61 -7.65
C TYR A 108 0.21 -5.57 -8.27
N THR A 109 0.63 -6.70 -8.81
CA THR A 109 1.87 -6.88 -9.56
C THR A 109 1.56 -7.51 -10.91
N ASP A 110 2.49 -7.46 -11.85
CA ASP A 110 2.43 -8.25 -13.08
C ASP A 110 2.93 -9.69 -12.83
N SER A 111 2.60 -10.64 -13.71
CA SER A 111 3.07 -12.03 -13.61
C SER A 111 4.60 -12.18 -13.67
N GLY A 112 5.32 -11.15 -14.12
CA GLY A 112 6.78 -11.04 -14.07
C GLY A 112 7.33 -10.50 -12.76
N ALA A 113 6.49 -10.14 -11.78
CA ALA A 113 6.86 -9.60 -10.47
C ALA A 113 7.79 -8.37 -10.55
N MET A 114 7.66 -7.56 -11.61
CA MET A 114 8.51 -6.38 -11.84
C MET A 114 7.86 -5.08 -11.36
N THR A 115 6.60 -5.14 -10.95
CA THR A 115 5.82 -3.97 -10.55
C THR A 115 5.13 -4.15 -9.21
N VAL A 116 4.86 -3.05 -8.52
CA VAL A 116 3.84 -2.98 -7.47
C VAL A 116 3.06 -1.71 -7.75
N VAL A 117 1.75 -1.82 -7.91
CA VAL A 117 0.89 -0.72 -8.33
C VAL A 117 -0.37 -0.70 -7.48
N PRO A 118 -0.88 0.47 -7.07
CA PRO A 118 -2.11 0.57 -6.33
C PRO A 118 -3.33 0.46 -7.25
N ALA A 119 -4.42 -0.06 -6.72
CA ALA A 119 -5.75 0.05 -7.29
C ALA A 119 -6.73 0.41 -6.17
N ALA A 120 -7.67 1.30 -6.44
CA ALA A 120 -8.73 1.65 -5.50
C ALA A 120 -10.08 1.73 -6.21
N ASN A 121 -11.16 1.56 -5.45
CA ASN A 121 -12.48 1.86 -5.97
C ASN A 121 -13.38 2.49 -4.91
N SER A 122 -14.28 3.33 -5.40
CA SER A 122 -15.34 3.98 -4.63
C SER A 122 -16.71 3.60 -5.20
N VAL A 123 -17.76 3.79 -4.41
CA VAL A 123 -19.14 3.56 -4.86
C VAL A 123 -19.46 4.43 -6.09
N GLU A 124 -19.00 5.69 -6.06
CA GLU A 124 -19.15 6.65 -7.15
C GLU A 124 -18.29 6.31 -8.35
N GLY A 125 -17.06 5.83 -8.14
CA GLY A 125 -16.17 5.32 -9.18
C GLY A 125 -16.78 4.14 -9.93
N LEU A 126 -17.28 3.15 -9.19
CA LEU A 126 -17.97 1.98 -9.73
C LEU A 126 -19.19 2.40 -10.59
N ARG A 127 -20.02 3.31 -10.07
CA ARG A 127 -21.19 3.81 -10.82
C ARG A 127 -20.77 4.45 -12.14
N ARG A 128 -19.74 5.32 -12.13
CA ARG A 128 -19.23 5.98 -13.34
C ARG A 128 -18.72 4.97 -14.38
N VAL A 129 -17.94 3.97 -13.96
CA VAL A 129 -17.42 2.95 -14.89
C VAL A 129 -18.57 2.17 -15.52
N ARG A 130 -19.56 1.76 -14.73
CA ARG A 130 -20.73 1.00 -15.22
C ARG A 130 -21.57 1.82 -16.21
N GLU A 131 -21.81 3.09 -15.92
CA GLU A 131 -22.52 4.01 -16.82
C GLU A 131 -21.75 4.19 -18.14
N GLN A 132 -20.43 4.38 -18.08
CA GLN A 132 -19.58 4.59 -19.26
C GLN A 132 -19.48 3.35 -20.15
N GLN A 133 -19.47 2.16 -19.55
CA GLN A 133 -19.34 0.90 -20.26
C GLN A 133 -20.67 0.19 -20.55
N ALA A 134 -21.81 0.79 -20.14
CA ALA A 134 -23.16 0.22 -20.29
C ALA A 134 -23.30 -1.20 -19.72
N VAL A 135 -22.71 -1.42 -18.54
CA VAL A 135 -22.68 -2.71 -17.84
C VAL A 135 -23.88 -2.81 -16.90
N ALA A 136 -24.38 -4.02 -16.68
CA ALA A 136 -25.44 -4.28 -15.70
C ALA A 136 -24.98 -4.01 -14.25
N ASP A 137 -25.89 -3.50 -13.42
CA ASP A 137 -25.59 -3.13 -12.03
C ASP A 137 -25.27 -4.32 -11.12
N ASP A 138 -25.58 -5.54 -11.53
CA ASP A 138 -25.38 -6.75 -10.74
C ASP A 138 -24.10 -7.53 -11.11
N ASP A 139 -23.31 -7.06 -12.09
CA ASP A 139 -22.06 -7.74 -12.44
C ASP A 139 -20.99 -7.55 -11.36
N PRO A 140 -20.61 -8.62 -10.63
CA PRO A 140 -19.60 -8.53 -9.57
C PRO A 140 -18.18 -8.31 -10.11
N TRP A 141 -17.93 -8.59 -11.40
CA TRP A 141 -16.63 -8.37 -12.01
C TRP A 141 -16.21 -6.91 -11.92
N TYR A 142 -17.12 -5.97 -12.14
CA TYR A 142 -16.82 -4.54 -12.05
C TYR A 142 -16.63 -4.05 -10.62
N ALA A 143 -17.27 -4.72 -9.66
CA ALA A 143 -17.11 -4.39 -8.25
C ALA A 143 -15.76 -4.86 -7.70
N TRP A 144 -15.23 -5.98 -8.18
CA TRP A 144 -14.08 -6.66 -7.54
C TRP A 144 -12.89 -6.95 -8.44
N GLY A 145 -13.06 -6.93 -9.77
CA GLY A 145 -11.98 -7.02 -10.74
C GLY A 145 -11.22 -5.70 -10.81
N PHE A 146 -10.04 -5.66 -10.18
CA PHE A 146 -9.29 -4.42 -10.00
C PHE A 146 -8.90 -3.72 -11.31
N SER A 147 -8.82 -4.46 -12.43
CA SER A 147 -8.54 -3.91 -13.77
C SER A 147 -9.63 -2.97 -14.27
N GLU A 148 -10.86 -3.15 -13.81
CA GLU A 148 -12.02 -2.35 -14.21
C GLU A 148 -12.24 -1.13 -13.31
N TRP A 149 -11.48 -0.99 -12.22
CA TRP A 149 -11.73 0.04 -11.22
C TRP A 149 -11.38 1.44 -11.72
N ALA A 150 -12.15 2.43 -11.25
CA ALA A 150 -11.99 3.83 -11.62
C ALA A 150 -10.60 4.39 -11.27
N TYR A 151 -9.92 3.80 -10.28
CA TYR A 151 -8.60 4.23 -9.82
C TYR A 151 -7.56 3.12 -9.89
N ALA A 152 -7.65 2.25 -10.89
CA ALA A 152 -6.55 1.34 -11.22
C ALA A 152 -5.31 2.13 -11.66
N ALA A 153 -4.17 1.93 -10.98
CA ALA A 153 -2.91 2.65 -11.20
C ALA A 153 -2.96 4.19 -11.01
N ALA A 154 -4.06 4.74 -10.50
CA ALA A 154 -4.14 6.16 -10.21
C ALA A 154 -3.20 6.54 -9.06
N GLU A 155 -2.58 7.72 -9.13
CA GLU A 155 -1.63 8.22 -8.14
C GLU A 155 -0.48 7.22 -7.82
N ALA A 156 -0.07 6.41 -8.81
CA ALA A 156 0.94 5.36 -8.65
C ALA A 156 2.40 5.84 -8.71
N SER A 157 2.65 7.13 -8.98
CA SER A 157 4.01 7.67 -9.09
C SER A 157 4.93 7.39 -7.89
N PRO A 158 4.46 7.30 -6.63
CA PRO A 158 5.31 6.90 -5.49
C PRO A 158 5.93 5.50 -5.62
N PHE A 159 5.35 4.62 -6.46
CA PHE A 159 5.85 3.26 -6.66
C PHE A 159 6.96 3.16 -7.70
N ASN A 160 7.25 4.22 -8.48
CA ASN A 160 8.20 4.15 -9.60
C ASN A 160 9.59 3.64 -9.18
N ALA A 161 10.09 4.08 -8.02
CA ALA A 161 11.40 3.62 -7.52
C ALA A 161 11.37 2.15 -7.09
N ILE A 162 10.25 1.67 -6.55
CA ILE A 162 10.04 0.27 -6.16
C ILE A 162 10.02 -0.61 -7.41
N CYS A 163 9.23 -0.24 -8.42
CA CYS A 163 9.18 -0.95 -9.71
C CYS A 163 10.54 -0.95 -10.41
N GLY A 164 11.31 0.13 -10.34
CA GLY A 164 12.68 0.18 -10.86
C GLY A 164 13.58 -0.87 -10.21
N LYS A 165 13.59 -0.96 -8.87
CA LYS A 165 14.36 -1.97 -8.13
C LYS A 165 13.93 -3.40 -8.51
N LEU A 166 12.63 -3.66 -8.57
CA LEU A 166 12.10 -4.98 -8.94
C LEU A 166 12.48 -5.38 -10.37
N ALA A 167 12.35 -4.45 -11.32
CA ALA A 167 12.76 -4.68 -12.69
C ALA A 167 14.27 -4.94 -12.80
N ASP A 168 15.11 -4.14 -12.12
CA ASP A 168 16.56 -4.33 -12.10
C ASP A 168 16.94 -5.71 -11.55
N ASP A 169 16.28 -6.18 -10.49
CA ASP A 169 16.52 -7.49 -9.89
C ASP A 169 16.13 -8.63 -10.86
N VAL A 170 14.92 -8.59 -11.42
CA VAL A 170 14.37 -9.66 -12.28
C VAL A 170 15.07 -9.72 -13.64
N LEU A 171 15.44 -8.57 -14.20
CA LEU A 171 16.09 -8.44 -15.51
C LEU A 171 17.62 -8.54 -15.42
N SER A 172 18.19 -8.54 -14.22
CA SER A 172 19.62 -8.74 -14.01
C SER A 172 20.09 -10.02 -14.70
N PRO A 173 21.20 -9.99 -15.45
CA PRO A 173 21.83 -11.20 -15.99
C PRO A 173 22.18 -12.24 -14.91
N GLN A 174 22.29 -11.80 -13.66
CA GLN A 174 22.63 -12.65 -12.51
C GLN A 174 21.41 -13.26 -11.85
N PHE A 175 20.20 -12.89 -12.27
CA PHE A 175 18.97 -13.45 -11.75
C PHE A 175 18.81 -14.90 -12.19
N VAL A 176 18.85 -15.81 -11.21
CA VAL A 176 18.65 -17.23 -11.45
C VAL A 176 17.16 -17.49 -11.65
N ARG A 177 16.72 -17.75 -12.90
CA ARG A 177 15.30 -17.94 -13.24
C ARG A 177 14.57 -18.98 -12.38
N SER A 178 15.24 -20.02 -11.89
CA SER A 178 14.62 -21.01 -11.01
C SER A 178 14.25 -20.47 -9.62
N ARG A 179 14.77 -19.29 -9.23
CA ARG A 179 14.38 -18.58 -7.99
C ARG A 179 13.14 -17.72 -8.15
N PHE A 180 12.65 -17.53 -9.39
CA PHE A 180 11.50 -16.68 -9.66
C PHE A 180 10.25 -17.02 -8.81
N PRO A 181 9.86 -18.29 -8.62
CA PRO A 181 8.70 -18.60 -7.79
C PRO A 181 8.86 -18.18 -6.33
N GLU A 182 10.09 -18.22 -5.79
CA GLU A 182 10.38 -17.77 -4.44
C GLU A 182 10.37 -16.23 -4.35
N PHE A 183 10.97 -15.57 -5.33
CA PHE A 183 10.96 -14.11 -5.46
C PHE A 183 9.53 -13.55 -5.53
N SER A 184 8.69 -14.10 -6.40
CA SER A 184 7.28 -13.70 -6.54
C SER A 184 6.49 -13.92 -5.24
N ARG A 185 6.67 -15.08 -4.57
CA ARG A 185 6.04 -15.32 -3.26
C ARG A 185 6.49 -14.31 -2.20
N GLN A 186 7.77 -13.96 -2.19
CA GLN A 186 8.30 -12.96 -1.27
C GLN A 186 7.71 -11.58 -1.55
N LEU A 187 7.62 -11.17 -2.82
CA LEU A 187 6.97 -9.92 -3.22
C LEU A 187 5.51 -9.87 -2.75
N HIS A 188 4.75 -10.94 -2.95
CA HIS A 188 3.36 -11.01 -2.47
C HIS A 188 3.28 -10.88 -0.94
N ALA A 189 4.18 -11.55 -0.22
CA ALA A 189 4.26 -11.43 1.23
C ALA A 189 4.61 -10.00 1.68
N ASP A 190 5.48 -9.31 0.95
CA ASP A 190 5.85 -7.92 1.22
C ASP A 190 4.70 -6.94 0.94
N MET A 191 3.94 -7.14 -0.14
CA MET A 191 2.73 -6.36 -0.42
C MET A 191 1.66 -6.55 0.68
N ILE A 192 1.43 -7.79 1.13
CA ILE A 192 0.53 -8.08 2.26
C ILE A 192 1.06 -7.44 3.55
N GLY A 193 2.37 -7.53 3.81
CA GLY A 193 3.01 -6.91 4.96
C GLY A 193 2.81 -5.40 4.98
N ALA A 194 3.00 -4.73 3.84
CA ALA A 194 2.81 -3.29 3.71
C ALA A 194 1.36 -2.86 3.99
N LEU A 195 0.37 -3.54 3.40
CA LEU A 195 -1.04 -3.24 3.68
C LEU A 195 -1.40 -3.48 5.15
N ARG A 196 -0.86 -4.54 5.77
CA ARG A 196 -1.05 -4.81 7.19
C ARG A 196 -0.44 -3.73 8.08
N LEU A 197 0.73 -3.20 7.71
CA LEU A 197 1.34 -2.08 8.43
C LEU A 197 0.42 -0.85 8.40
N LEU A 198 -0.08 -0.48 7.22
CA LEU A 198 -0.97 0.67 7.06
C LEU A 198 -2.32 0.49 7.79
N ASP A 199 -2.83 -0.73 7.81
CA ASP A 199 -4.02 -1.08 8.60
C ASP A 199 -3.79 -0.87 10.10
N ARG A 200 -2.67 -1.39 10.64
CA ARG A 200 -2.30 -1.19 12.05
C ARG A 200 -2.11 0.28 12.43
N GLU A 201 -1.65 1.09 11.49
CA GLU A 201 -1.52 2.54 11.65
C GLU A 201 -2.86 3.30 11.56
N GLY A 202 -3.95 2.63 11.20
CA GLY A 202 -5.28 3.22 11.08
C GLY A 202 -5.47 4.05 9.81
N LEU A 203 -4.66 3.83 8.76
CA LEU A 203 -4.80 4.57 7.49
C LEU A 203 -6.21 4.41 6.89
N PHE A 204 -6.75 3.20 7.00
CA PHE A 204 -8.05 2.81 6.46
C PHE A 204 -9.20 3.04 7.46
N GLY A 205 -8.98 3.82 8.51
CA GLY A 205 -9.95 4.09 9.57
C GLY A 205 -9.90 3.06 10.70
N THR A 206 -10.89 3.11 11.59
CA THR A 206 -11.06 2.17 12.71
C THR A 206 -12.53 1.74 12.82
N GLY A 207 -12.80 0.59 13.46
CA GLY A 207 -14.17 0.11 13.64
C GLY A 207 -14.92 -0.04 12.31
N ASP A 208 -16.08 0.60 12.21
CA ASP A 208 -16.95 0.53 11.03
C ASP A 208 -16.32 1.19 9.79
N GLU A 209 -15.56 2.27 9.95
CA GLU A 209 -14.83 2.89 8.84
C GLU A 209 -13.82 1.91 8.24
N ARG A 210 -13.11 1.17 9.10
CA ARG A 210 -12.19 0.13 8.64
C ARG A 210 -12.93 -1.02 7.99
N ALA A 211 -14.07 -1.44 8.55
CA ALA A 211 -14.88 -2.52 7.99
C ALA A 211 -15.51 -2.17 6.63
N ALA A 212 -15.59 -0.88 6.27
CA ALA A 212 -16.08 -0.43 4.97
C ALA A 212 -15.05 -0.64 3.84
N ILE A 213 -13.77 -0.83 4.15
CA ILE A 213 -12.70 -0.97 3.16
C ILE A 213 -12.24 -2.42 3.06
N THR A 214 -12.21 -2.98 1.86
CA THR A 214 -11.63 -4.31 1.59
C THR A 214 -10.21 -4.16 1.06
N LEU A 215 -9.26 -4.83 1.71
CA LEU A 215 -7.85 -4.86 1.31
C LEU A 215 -7.48 -6.21 0.71
N PHE A 216 -6.77 -6.23 -0.41
CA PHE A 216 -6.22 -7.47 -0.96
C PHE A 216 -5.03 -7.19 -1.88
N VAL A 217 -4.36 -8.27 -2.28
CA VAL A 217 -3.29 -8.26 -3.28
C VAL A 217 -3.71 -9.10 -4.47
N SER A 218 -3.39 -8.66 -5.68
CA SER A 218 -3.70 -9.39 -6.93
C SER A 218 -2.51 -9.43 -7.89
N ILE A 219 -2.67 -10.17 -8.98
CA ILE A 219 -1.72 -10.28 -10.09
C ILE A 219 -2.49 -9.97 -11.38
N SER A 220 -1.96 -9.10 -12.24
CA SER A 220 -2.56 -8.86 -13.55
C SER A 220 -2.30 -10.03 -14.49
N ASP A 221 -3.34 -10.45 -15.21
CA ASP A 221 -3.28 -11.46 -16.28
C ASP A 221 -2.71 -12.83 -15.84
N ASP A 222 -3.02 -13.27 -14.62
CA ASP A 222 -2.52 -14.54 -14.07
C ASP A 222 -3.64 -15.40 -13.45
N ASP A 223 -3.64 -16.70 -13.76
CA ASP A 223 -4.62 -17.67 -13.23
C ASP A 223 -4.53 -17.84 -11.70
N ALA A 224 -3.41 -17.45 -11.08
CA ALA A 224 -3.21 -17.47 -9.63
C ALA A 224 -3.78 -16.23 -8.91
N ALA A 225 -4.27 -15.22 -9.64
CA ALA A 225 -4.76 -13.97 -9.08
C ALA A 225 -5.85 -14.19 -8.03
N GLU A 226 -6.92 -14.93 -8.35
CA GLU A 226 -8.05 -15.14 -7.43
C GLU A 226 -7.61 -15.83 -6.13
N ALA A 227 -6.67 -16.78 -6.21
CA ALA A 227 -6.14 -17.45 -5.03
C ALA A 227 -5.36 -16.49 -4.13
N LEU A 228 -4.54 -15.61 -4.72
CA LEU A 228 -3.81 -14.60 -3.97
C LEU A 228 -4.75 -13.55 -3.36
N GLU A 229 -5.77 -13.11 -4.09
CA GLU A 229 -6.81 -12.19 -3.61
C GLU A 229 -7.51 -12.78 -2.39
N ASN A 230 -7.92 -14.05 -2.47
CA ASN A 230 -8.61 -14.74 -1.39
C ASN A 230 -7.73 -14.89 -0.14
N GLU A 231 -6.48 -15.33 -0.30
CA GLU A 231 -5.55 -15.53 0.82
C GLU A 231 -5.14 -14.20 1.46
N SER A 232 -4.86 -13.17 0.66
CA SER A 232 -4.53 -11.85 1.17
C SER A 232 -5.72 -11.17 1.85
N ALA A 233 -6.94 -11.29 1.30
CA ALA A 233 -8.13 -10.73 1.91
C ALA A 233 -8.42 -11.33 3.30
N LYS A 234 -8.26 -12.65 3.47
CA LYS A 234 -8.35 -13.31 4.78
C LYS A 234 -7.30 -12.79 5.76
N ALA A 235 -6.10 -12.51 5.27
CA ALA A 235 -4.97 -12.12 6.09
C ALA A 235 -4.96 -10.63 6.49
N LEU A 236 -5.76 -9.80 5.81
CA LEU A 236 -5.76 -8.33 5.92
C LEU A 236 -7.03 -7.73 6.51
N ASN A 237 -8.18 -8.41 6.42
CA ASN A 237 -9.47 -7.81 6.75
C ASN A 237 -10.12 -8.43 7.99
N PRO A 238 -11.03 -7.69 8.67
CA PRO A 238 -11.93 -8.29 9.64
C PRO A 238 -12.69 -9.49 9.05
N ALA A 239 -12.96 -10.51 9.87
CA ALA A 239 -13.53 -11.78 9.41
C ALA A 239 -14.79 -11.60 8.55
N ALA A 240 -15.72 -10.72 8.96
CA ALA A 240 -16.94 -10.46 8.19
C ALA A 240 -16.68 -9.86 6.80
N VAL A 241 -15.67 -8.99 6.67
CA VAL A 241 -15.28 -8.38 5.39
C VAL A 241 -14.62 -9.41 4.49
N ALA A 242 -13.69 -10.21 5.04
CA ALA A 242 -13.07 -11.31 4.30
C ALA A 242 -14.11 -12.32 3.81
N ASP A 243 -15.04 -12.73 4.68
CA ASP A 243 -16.11 -13.68 4.34
C ASP A 243 -17.02 -13.16 3.22
N ALA A 244 -17.36 -11.87 3.24
CA ALA A 244 -18.13 -11.25 2.16
C ALA A 244 -17.34 -11.25 0.84
N PHE A 245 -16.06 -10.88 0.87
CA PHE A 245 -15.18 -10.86 -0.29
C PHE A 245 -14.97 -12.26 -0.89
N LEU A 246 -14.86 -13.30 -0.06
CA LEU A 246 -14.70 -14.68 -0.54
C LEU A 246 -15.93 -15.21 -1.27
N ARG A 247 -17.12 -14.61 -1.05
CA ARG A 247 -18.36 -14.93 -1.75
C ARG A 247 -18.70 -13.94 -2.87
N ARG A 248 -17.72 -13.15 -3.32
CA ARG A 248 -17.95 -12.03 -4.25
C ARG A 248 -18.49 -12.43 -5.63
N TYR A 249 -18.37 -13.70 -6.00
CA TYR A 249 -18.85 -14.25 -7.28
C TYR A 249 -19.91 -15.35 -7.11
N ASP A 250 -20.42 -15.55 -5.89
CA ASP A 250 -21.45 -16.55 -5.57
C ASP A 250 -22.87 -16.08 -5.92
#